data_AF-A0AAV8XYW5-F1
#
_entry.id   AF-A0AAV8XYW5-F1
#
_cell.length_a   1.000
_cell.length_b   1.000
_cell.length_c   1.000
_cell.angle_alpha   90.00
_cell.angle_beta   90.00
_cell.angle_gamma   90.00
#
_symmetry.space_group_name_H-M   'P 1'
#
loop_
_entity.id
_entity.type
_entity.pdbx_description
1 polymer ?
#
loop_
_entity_poly.entity_id
_entity_poly.type
_entity_poly.pdbx_seq_one_letter_code
_entity_poly.pdbx_strand_id
1 'polypeptide(L)'
;MRPYPGTYLGEEKNIFNYRLSRARRTIENTFGILAQRWRILRKTIIGNVDTCESIVKATIVLHNFLQKKEEDIPEEQSRYSPMGYADSFDENGRLILGMWREEEYMLRSATRLGSNNATRSAQGARDKLASYLVSDVGSVPWQYDIIMTGSLPN
;
A
#
# COMPACT_ATOMS: atom_id res chain seq x y z
N MET A 1 -8.54 -3.37 6.80
CA MET A 1 -8.54 -4.72 7.44
C MET A 1 -7.29 -4.87 8.30
N ARG A 2 -7.30 -5.68 9.38
CA ARG A 2 -6.14 -5.89 10.28
C ARG A 2 -5.51 -7.27 10.04
N PRO A 3 -4.17 -7.41 10.08
CA PRO A 3 -3.54 -8.74 10.04
C PRO A 3 -3.99 -9.62 11.21
N TYR A 4 -3.81 -10.93 11.10
CA TYR A 4 -3.87 -11.84 12.23
C TYR A 4 -2.75 -11.51 13.23
N PRO A 5 -3.07 -11.35 14.53
CA PRO A 5 -2.08 -11.04 15.54
C PRO A 5 -1.41 -12.32 16.06
N GLY A 6 -0.09 -12.29 16.25
CA GLY A 6 0.70 -13.42 16.78
C GLY A 6 1.83 -13.83 15.83
N THR A 7 2.71 -14.72 16.29
CA THR A 7 3.91 -15.19 15.54
C THR A 7 3.73 -16.58 14.92
N TYR A 8 2.94 -17.46 15.55
CA TYR A 8 2.72 -18.85 15.10
C TYR A 8 1.30 -19.03 14.56
N LEU A 9 1.01 -18.41 13.41
CA LEU A 9 -0.35 -18.28 12.89
C LEU A 9 -0.80 -19.43 11.99
N GLY A 10 0.13 -20.31 11.59
CA GLY A 10 -0.11 -21.32 10.54
C GLY A 10 -0.05 -20.72 9.14
N GLU A 11 0.00 -21.58 8.14
CA GLU A 11 0.23 -21.22 6.74
C GLU A 11 -0.81 -20.23 6.20
N GLU A 12 -2.11 -20.55 6.29
CA GLU A 12 -3.21 -19.73 5.77
C GLU A 12 -3.17 -18.28 6.27
N LYS A 13 -2.97 -18.10 7.58
CA LYS A 13 -2.93 -16.77 8.19
C LYS A 13 -1.66 -16.01 7.84
N ASN A 14 -0.53 -16.71 7.66
CA ASN A 14 0.71 -16.13 7.18
C ASN A 14 0.57 -15.66 5.71
N ILE A 15 -0.07 -16.47 4.85
CA ILE A 15 -0.41 -16.10 3.46
C ILE A 15 -1.28 -14.86 3.46
N PHE A 16 -2.34 -14.86 4.25
CA PHE A 16 -3.22 -13.71 4.36
C PHE A 16 -2.45 -12.45 4.80
N ASN A 17 -1.65 -12.53 5.86
CA ASN A 17 -0.89 -11.38 6.37
C ASN A 17 0.07 -10.84 5.31
N TYR A 18 0.76 -11.72 4.57
CA TYR A 18 1.67 -11.33 3.51
C TYR A 18 0.94 -10.67 2.33
N ARG A 19 -0.14 -11.29 1.83
CA ARG A 19 -0.98 -10.74 0.74
C ARG A 19 -1.56 -9.38 1.15
N LEU A 20 -1.98 -9.23 2.40
CA LEU A 20 -2.47 -7.96 2.93
C LEU A 20 -1.37 -6.90 3.03
N SER A 21 -0.15 -7.26 3.44
CA SER A 21 1.02 -6.36 3.41
C SER A 21 1.36 -5.92 1.98
N ARG A 22 1.37 -6.85 1.01
CA ARG A 22 1.54 -6.52 -0.42
C ARG A 22 0.49 -5.51 -0.90
N ALA A 23 -0.79 -5.74 -0.61
CA ALA A 23 -1.86 -4.84 -1.02
C ALA A 23 -1.74 -3.45 -0.37
N ARG A 24 -1.36 -3.38 0.91
CA ARG A 24 -1.10 -2.09 1.57
C ARG A 24 0.05 -1.33 0.94
N ARG A 25 1.15 -2.00 0.61
CA ARG A 25 2.31 -1.36 -0.04
C ARG A 25 1.95 -0.71 -1.37
N THR A 26 1.10 -1.35 -2.18
CA THR A 26 0.59 -0.71 -3.41
C THR A 26 -0.14 0.60 -3.09
N ILE A 27 -1.03 0.58 -2.09
CA ILE A 27 -1.80 1.77 -1.68
C ILE A 27 -0.88 2.86 -1.11
N GLU A 28 0.08 2.48 -0.26
CA GLU A 28 1.07 3.39 0.33
C GLU A 28 1.93 4.04 -0.75
N ASN A 29 2.44 3.28 -1.71
CA ASN A 29 3.17 3.81 -2.87
C ASN A 29 2.33 4.85 -3.61
N THR A 30 1.07 4.54 -3.95
CA THR A 30 0.20 5.46 -4.69
C THR A 30 0.00 6.77 -3.93
N PHE A 31 -0.38 6.71 -2.65
CA PHE A 31 -0.62 7.92 -1.86
C PHE A 31 0.67 8.68 -1.52
N GLY A 32 1.77 7.97 -1.30
CA GLY A 32 3.08 8.55 -1.07
C GLY A 32 3.56 9.38 -2.26
N ILE A 33 3.52 8.78 -3.46
CA ILE A 33 3.85 9.45 -4.72
C ILE A 33 2.91 10.63 -4.98
N LEU A 34 1.60 10.45 -4.78
CA LEU A 34 0.61 11.50 -4.93
C LEU A 34 0.93 12.70 -4.01
N ALA A 35 1.14 12.45 -2.72
CA ALA A 35 1.43 13.52 -1.77
C ALA A 35 2.77 14.20 -2.09
N GLN A 36 3.77 13.44 -2.53
CA GLN A 36 5.07 13.98 -2.89
C GLN A 36 5.01 14.89 -4.12
N ARG A 37 4.24 14.51 -5.14
CA ARG A 37 4.03 15.31 -6.36
C ARG A 37 3.13 16.52 -6.11
N TRP A 38 2.12 16.38 -5.26
CA TRP A 38 1.14 17.42 -4.96
C TRP A 38 1.33 17.94 -3.53
N ARG A 39 2.31 18.83 -3.35
CA ARG A 39 2.70 19.39 -2.03
C ARG A 39 1.55 19.98 -1.21
N ILE A 40 0.45 20.38 -1.84
CA ILE A 40 -0.77 20.83 -1.15
C ILE A 40 -1.33 19.76 -0.19
N LEU A 41 -1.13 18.48 -0.49
CA LEU A 41 -1.57 17.35 0.33
C LEU A 41 -0.63 17.06 1.52
N ARG A 42 0.56 17.68 1.56
CA ARG A 42 1.57 17.45 2.62
C ARG A 42 1.38 18.35 3.83
N LYS A 43 0.41 19.26 3.79
CA LYS A 43 0.09 20.20 4.87
C LYS A 43 -1.42 20.22 5.08
N THR A 44 -1.84 20.77 6.21
CA THR A 44 -3.26 21.06 6.45
C THR A 44 -3.76 22.03 5.39
N ILE A 45 -4.83 21.65 4.70
CA ILE A 45 -5.44 22.50 3.68
C ILE A 45 -6.32 23.53 4.40
N ILE A 46 -6.02 24.81 4.19
CA ILE A 46 -6.83 25.92 4.71
C ILE A 46 -7.93 26.18 3.68
N GLY A 47 -9.13 25.67 3.94
CA GLY A 47 -10.28 25.80 3.05
C GLY A 47 -11.53 25.14 3.65
N ASN A 48 -12.68 25.41 3.05
CA ASN A 48 -13.91 24.69 3.41
C ASN A 48 -13.87 23.25 2.85
N VAL A 49 -14.79 22.40 3.34
CA VAL A 49 -14.83 20.97 2.99
C VAL A 49 -14.96 20.77 1.47
N ASP A 50 -15.86 21.51 0.82
CA ASP A 50 -16.10 21.39 -0.63
C ASP A 50 -14.86 21.72 -1.47
N THR A 51 -14.10 22.73 -1.06
CA THR A 51 -12.83 23.12 -1.70
C THR A 51 -11.79 22.03 -1.48
N CYS A 52 -11.65 21.52 -0.26
CA CYS A 52 -10.74 20.42 0.06
C CYS A 52 -11.06 19.16 -0.76
N GLU A 53 -12.34 18.80 -0.87
CA GLU A 53 -12.77 17.68 -1.73
C GLU A 53 -12.42 17.92 -3.19
N SER A 54 -12.64 19.13 -3.70
CA SER A 54 -12.33 19.48 -5.09
C SER A 54 -10.83 19.41 -5.36
N ILE A 55 -10.00 19.88 -4.42
CA ILE A 55 -8.54 19.74 -4.48
C ILE A 55 -8.14 18.27 -4.56
N VAL A 56 -8.66 17.42 -3.67
CA VAL A 56 -8.33 15.98 -3.65
C VAL A 56 -8.77 15.29 -4.95
N LYS A 57 -9.97 15.58 -5.46
CA LYS A 57 -10.47 15.04 -6.74
C LYS A 57 -9.57 15.48 -7.90
N ALA A 58 -9.20 16.76 -7.96
CA ALA A 58 -8.33 17.29 -9.00
C ALA A 58 -6.93 16.66 -8.99
N THR A 59 -6.31 16.50 -7.81
CA THR A 59 -4.97 15.88 -7.71
C THR A 59 -4.99 14.41 -8.14
N ILE A 60 -6.05 13.66 -7.81
CA ILE A 60 -6.21 12.27 -8.27
C ILE A 60 -6.35 12.20 -9.80
N VAL A 61 -7.20 13.03 -10.39
CA VAL A 61 -7.40 13.06 -11.85
C VAL A 61 -6.09 13.40 -12.57
N LEU A 62 -5.39 14.44 -12.10
CA LEU A 62 -4.12 14.85 -12.70
C LEU A 62 -3.01 13.80 -12.50
N HIS A 63 -2.97 13.14 -11.34
CA HIS A 63 -2.04 12.03 -11.08
C HIS A 63 -2.24 10.88 -12.09
N ASN A 64 -3.49 10.43 -12.25
CA ASN A 64 -3.82 9.36 -13.19
C ASN A 64 -3.53 9.77 -14.64
N PHE A 65 -3.85 11.01 -15.01
CA PHE A 65 -3.55 11.54 -16.34
C PHE A 65 -2.05 11.55 -16.63
N LEU A 66 -1.23 12.03 -15.69
CA LEU A 66 0.22 12.10 -15.87
C LEU A 66 0.86 10.71 -15.91
N GLN A 67 0.44 9.78 -15.04
CA GLN A 67 0.91 8.39 -15.12
C GLN A 67 0.56 7.76 -16.47
N LYS A 68 -0.69 7.92 -16.93
CA LYS A 68 -1.13 7.36 -18.21
C LYS A 68 -0.37 7.95 -19.41
N LYS A 69 0.03 9.23 -19.32
CA LYS A 69 0.81 9.87 -20.39
C LYS A 69 2.26 9.37 -20.48
N GLU A 70 2.78 8.80 -19.40
CA GLU A 70 4.13 8.24 -19.35
C GLU A 70 4.16 6.72 -19.50
N GLU A 71 3.00 6.06 -19.65
CA GLU A 71 2.89 4.59 -19.78
C GLU A 71 3.62 4.05 -21.01
N ASP A 72 3.60 4.80 -22.12
CA ASP A 72 4.24 4.42 -23.39
C ASP A 72 5.71 4.90 -23.50
N ILE A 73 6.23 5.56 -22.46
CA ILE A 73 7.58 6.13 -22.44
C ILE A 73 8.53 5.17 -21.69
N PRO A 74 9.78 4.96 -22.14
CA PRO A 74 10.76 4.18 -21.37
C PRO A 74 10.92 4.69 -19.94
N GLU A 75 11.07 3.79 -18.96
CA GLU A 75 11.12 4.12 -17.53
C GLU A 75 12.22 5.13 -17.18
N GLU A 76 13.36 5.05 -17.87
CA GLU A 76 14.49 6.00 -17.75
C GLU A 76 14.12 7.45 -18.10
N GLN A 77 13.07 7.64 -18.89
CA GLN A 77 12.57 8.94 -19.32
C GLN A 77 11.30 9.36 -18.56
N SER A 78 10.75 8.51 -17.69
CA SER A 78 9.60 8.87 -16.84
C SER A 78 9.98 10.00 -15.89
N ARG A 79 9.17 11.06 -15.90
CA ARG A 79 9.39 12.24 -15.04
C ARG A 79 8.46 12.25 -13.86
N TYR A 80 7.27 11.68 -13.99
CA TYR A 80 6.24 11.67 -12.97
C TYR A 80 6.45 10.58 -11.91
N SER A 81 6.97 9.41 -12.29
CA SER A 81 7.33 8.36 -11.35
C SER A 81 8.58 7.61 -11.86
N PRO A 82 9.77 8.24 -11.77
CA PRO A 82 11.00 7.65 -12.29
C PRO A 82 11.36 6.33 -11.61
N MET A 83 12.28 5.58 -12.21
CA MET A 83 12.80 4.33 -11.64
C MET A 83 13.27 4.52 -10.18
N GLY A 84 12.88 3.60 -9.30
CA GLY A 84 13.21 3.66 -7.87
C GLY A 84 12.37 4.64 -7.06
N TYR A 85 11.41 5.35 -7.69
CA TYR A 85 10.55 6.27 -6.97
C TYR A 85 9.56 5.54 -6.06
N ALA A 86 8.98 4.42 -6.53
CA ALA A 86 8.08 3.53 -5.79
C ALA A 86 8.84 2.37 -5.11
N ASP A 87 8.25 1.75 -4.09
CA ASP A 87 8.82 0.51 -3.52
C ASP A 87 8.87 -0.59 -4.59
N SER A 88 9.98 -1.31 -4.65
CA SER A 88 10.22 -2.43 -5.57
C SER A 88 10.79 -3.65 -4.83
N PHE A 89 11.08 -4.73 -5.54
CA PHE A 89 11.74 -5.91 -4.97
C PHE A 89 13.02 -6.20 -5.73
N ASP A 90 14.05 -6.64 -5.03
CA ASP A 90 15.26 -7.16 -5.64
C ASP A 90 15.04 -8.59 -6.19
N GLU A 91 16.04 -9.11 -6.88
CA GLU A 91 16.07 -10.48 -7.43
C GLU A 91 15.92 -11.57 -6.33
N ASN A 92 16.20 -11.22 -5.07
CA ASN A 92 16.08 -12.11 -3.91
C ASN A 92 14.73 -11.96 -3.19
N GLY A 93 13.80 -11.18 -3.72
CA GLY A 93 12.49 -10.92 -3.11
C GLY A 93 12.52 -10.00 -1.88
N ARG A 94 13.63 -9.30 -1.64
CA ARG A 94 13.74 -8.29 -0.58
C ARG A 94 13.13 -6.98 -1.04
N LEU A 95 12.44 -6.32 -0.14
CA LEU A 95 11.81 -5.02 -0.40
C LEU A 95 12.88 -3.93 -0.51
N ILE A 96 12.90 -3.23 -1.64
CA ILE A 96 13.63 -1.98 -1.85
C ILE A 96 12.64 -0.84 -1.63
N LEU A 97 12.94 0.06 -0.69
CA LEU A 97 12.08 1.21 -0.40
C LEU A 97 12.21 2.28 -1.48
N GLY A 98 11.08 2.85 -1.90
CA GLY A 98 11.05 3.90 -2.90
C GLY A 98 11.48 5.26 -2.37
N MET A 99 12.07 6.08 -3.24
CA MET A 99 12.53 7.44 -2.90
C MET A 99 11.43 8.35 -2.34
N TRP A 100 10.15 8.08 -2.65
CA TRP A 100 9.03 8.86 -2.09
C TRP A 100 9.00 8.84 -0.55
N ARG A 101 9.62 7.82 0.08
CA ARG A 101 9.67 7.66 1.54
C ARG A 101 10.74 8.52 2.21
N GLU A 102 11.70 9.09 1.47
CA GLU A 102 12.84 9.83 2.03
C GLU A 102 12.45 11.24 2.50
N GLU A 103 11.42 11.84 1.91
CA GLU A 103 11.00 13.19 2.29
C GLU A 103 10.04 13.19 3.49
N GLU A 104 10.38 13.97 4.52
CA GLU A 104 9.53 14.13 5.70
C GLU A 104 8.20 14.83 5.39
N TYR A 105 7.13 14.37 6.04
CA TYR A 105 5.81 14.99 6.01
C TYR A 105 5.65 15.90 7.24
N MET A 106 5.01 17.07 7.07
CA MET A 106 4.66 17.94 8.21
C MET A 106 3.42 17.43 8.96
N LEU A 107 2.68 16.50 8.38
CA LEU A 107 1.52 15.87 9.00
C LEU A 107 1.98 14.83 10.02
N ARG A 108 1.37 14.87 11.22
CA ARG A 108 1.65 13.89 12.27
C ARG A 108 0.88 12.61 11.98
N SER A 109 1.53 11.47 12.22
CA SER A 109 0.85 10.17 12.19
C SER A 109 -0.35 10.19 13.14
N ALA A 110 -1.51 9.77 12.63
CA ALA A 110 -2.69 9.60 13.46
C ALA A 110 -2.38 8.59 14.57
N THR A 111 -2.60 8.99 15.82
CA THR A 111 -2.48 8.09 16.98
C THR A 111 -3.74 7.23 17.10
N ARG A 112 -3.87 6.43 18.17
CA ARG A 112 -5.05 5.57 18.36
C ARG A 112 -6.35 6.40 18.37
N LEU A 113 -7.15 6.27 17.33
CA LEU A 113 -8.45 6.94 17.18
C LEU A 113 -9.63 6.16 17.80
N GLY A 114 -9.36 5.05 18.50
CA GLY A 114 -10.41 4.23 19.13
C GLY A 114 -9.93 2.88 19.64
N SER A 115 -10.89 2.00 19.95
CA SER A 115 -10.63 0.62 20.38
C SER A 115 -9.94 -0.18 19.28
N ASN A 116 -8.90 -0.94 19.65
CA ASN A 116 -8.17 -1.80 18.73
C ASN A 116 -8.85 -3.16 18.48
N ASN A 117 -10.04 -3.37 19.04
CA ASN A 117 -10.78 -4.62 18.90
C ASN A 117 -11.62 -4.61 17.61
N ALA A 118 -11.32 -5.55 16.72
CA ALA A 118 -12.11 -5.76 15.51
C ALA A 118 -13.48 -6.36 15.88
N THR A 119 -14.54 -5.92 15.19
CA THR A 119 -15.87 -6.53 15.32
C THR A 119 -15.84 -7.99 14.82
N ARG A 120 -16.76 -8.83 15.31
CA ARG A 120 -16.90 -10.22 14.83
C ARG A 120 -17.12 -10.28 13.32
N SER A 121 -17.89 -9.35 12.76
CA SER A 121 -18.08 -9.25 11.30
C SER A 121 -16.77 -8.95 10.55
N ALA A 122 -15.92 -8.08 11.08
CA ALA A 122 -14.63 -7.77 10.47
C ALA A 122 -13.66 -8.96 10.56
N GLN A 123 -13.71 -9.73 11.66
CA GLN A 123 -12.98 -11.00 11.78
C GLN A 123 -13.48 -12.02 10.75
N GLY A 124 -14.79 -12.20 10.64
CA GLY A 124 -15.37 -13.12 9.65
C GLY A 124 -15.04 -12.73 8.20
N ALA A 125 -14.99 -11.44 7.86
CA ALA A 125 -14.55 -10.99 6.54
C ALA A 125 -13.08 -11.32 6.27
N ARG A 126 -12.23 -11.19 7.29
CA ARG A 126 -10.82 -11.59 7.21
C ARG A 126 -10.68 -13.09 7.00
N ASP A 127 -11.41 -13.90 7.77
CA ASP A 127 -11.35 -15.37 7.68
C ASP A 127 -11.86 -15.88 6.32
N LYS A 128 -12.91 -15.25 5.76
CA LYS A 128 -13.38 -15.52 4.39
C LYS A 128 -12.32 -15.21 3.34
N LEU A 129 -11.59 -14.10 3.49
CA LEU A 129 -10.50 -13.78 2.57
C LEU A 129 -9.31 -14.73 2.75
N ALA A 130 -8.95 -15.07 3.99
CA ALA A 130 -7.85 -15.99 4.27
C ALA A 130 -8.09 -17.35 3.61
N SER A 131 -9.29 -17.93 3.80
CA SER A 131 -9.70 -19.18 3.16
C SER A 131 -9.74 -19.08 1.63
N TYR A 132 -10.21 -17.96 1.07
CA TYR A 132 -10.18 -17.74 -0.37
C TYR A 132 -8.74 -17.72 -0.93
N LEU A 133 -7.79 -17.06 -0.26
CA LEU A 133 -6.42 -16.90 -0.74
C LEU A 133 -5.61 -18.22 -0.76
N VAL A 134 -6.08 -19.26 -0.09
CA VAL A 134 -5.50 -20.61 -0.13
C VAL A 134 -6.33 -21.61 -0.93
N SER A 135 -7.47 -21.19 -1.49
CA SER A 135 -8.29 -22.03 -2.37
C SER A 135 -7.64 -22.20 -3.74
N ASP A 136 -8.12 -23.19 -4.51
CA ASP A 136 -7.65 -23.48 -5.87
C ASP A 136 -7.73 -22.26 -6.81
N VAL A 137 -8.68 -21.34 -6.58
CA VAL A 137 -8.88 -20.14 -7.42
C VAL A 137 -8.13 -18.91 -6.93
N GLY A 138 -7.87 -18.80 -5.62
CA GLY A 138 -7.26 -17.60 -5.00
C GLY A 138 -5.77 -17.73 -4.71
N SER A 139 -5.26 -18.97 -4.70
CA SER A 139 -3.85 -19.27 -4.47
C SER A 139 -2.99 -18.85 -5.64
N VAL A 140 -1.74 -18.52 -5.33
CA VAL A 140 -0.72 -18.15 -6.32
C VAL A 140 0.59 -18.85 -5.95
N PRO A 141 1.35 -19.41 -6.92
CA PRO A 141 2.49 -20.28 -6.61
C PRO A 141 3.52 -19.65 -5.67
N TRP A 142 3.89 -18.38 -5.92
CA TRP A 142 4.93 -17.68 -5.16
C TRP A 142 4.59 -17.43 -3.68
N GLN A 143 3.34 -17.59 -3.24
CA GLN A 143 2.95 -17.24 -1.87
C GLN A 143 3.48 -18.22 -0.83
N TYR A 144 3.68 -19.48 -1.23
CA TYR A 144 4.19 -20.53 -0.34
C TYR A 144 5.69 -20.37 -0.11
N ASP A 145 6.44 -20.06 -1.16
CA ASP A 145 7.89 -19.85 -1.09
C ASP A 145 8.24 -18.71 -0.11
N ILE A 146 7.47 -17.62 -0.13
CA ILE A 146 7.74 -16.43 0.69
C ILE A 146 7.52 -16.66 2.18
N ILE A 147 6.62 -17.57 2.55
CA ILE A 147 6.36 -17.90 3.95
C ILE A 147 7.39 -18.91 4.46
N MET A 148 7.81 -19.83 3.59
CA MET A 148 8.85 -20.81 3.88
C MET A 148 10.22 -20.15 4.08
N THR A 149 10.51 -19.05 3.38
CA THR A 149 11.77 -18.30 3.52
C THR A 149 11.84 -17.39 4.76
N GLY A 150 10.80 -17.36 5.60
CA GLY A 150 10.77 -16.55 6.83
C GLY A 150 10.82 -15.03 6.60
N SER A 151 10.72 -14.60 5.35
CA SER A 151 10.97 -13.22 4.91
C SER A 151 9.66 -12.43 4.85
N LEU A 152 8.88 -12.41 5.94
CA LEU A 152 7.77 -11.47 6.05
C LEU A 152 8.35 -10.07 6.32
N PRO A 153 8.30 -9.13 5.37
CA PRO A 153 8.73 -7.77 5.65
C PRO A 153 7.70 -7.16 6.60
N ASN A 154 8.16 -6.73 7.78
CA ASN A 154 7.38 -5.91 8.70
C ASN A 154 7.07 -4.54 8.08
#